data_AF-A0A8J3EAU1-F1
#
_entry.id   AF-A0A8J3EAU1-F1
#
_cell.length_a   1.000
_cell.length_b   1.000
_cell.length_c   1.000
_cell.angle_alpha   90.00
_cell.angle_beta   90.00
_cell.angle_gamma   90.00
#
_symmetry.space_group_name_H-M   'P 1'
#
loop_
_entity.id
_entity.type
_entity.pdbx_description
1 polymer ?
#
loop_
_entity_poly.entity_id
_entity_poly.type
_entity_poly.pdbx_seq_one_letter_code
_entity_poly.pdbx_strand_id
1 'polypeptide(L)'
;MLSREWFTAAALAALALPGLPRSKPAVIALAKRAGWQHPEAEGRLWRRRRGRGGGVEYHCSVLPAAAQAVLARMSAAGAAEGDGRAALLALLAAVDLEALVAAHAIARQVHRERFGREPDAARLRRWTAALYGVLCETPADGEGAAGC
;
A
#
# COMPACT_ATOMS: atom_id res chain seq x y z
N MET A 1 6.20 6.48 -0.49
CA MET A 1 7.35 5.55 -0.57
C MET A 1 8.65 6.30 -0.23
N LEU A 2 9.31 5.96 0.88
CA LEU A 2 10.62 6.51 1.26
C LEU A 2 11.73 5.77 0.49
N SER A 3 11.77 5.93 -0.83
CA SER A 3 12.87 5.52 -1.72
C SER A 3 13.91 6.64 -1.82
N ARG A 4 14.18 7.33 -0.72
CA ARG A 4 15.26 8.33 -0.65
C ARG A 4 16.49 7.64 -0.07
N GLU A 5 17.45 7.35 -0.93
CA GLU A 5 18.75 6.76 -0.54
C GLU A 5 19.64 7.79 0.20
N TRP A 6 19.34 9.07 0.07
CA TRP A 6 20.14 10.18 0.54
C TRP A 6 19.43 10.98 1.62
N PHE A 7 20.09 11.17 2.77
CA PHE A 7 19.54 11.85 3.93
C PHE A 7 20.44 12.99 4.39
N THR A 8 19.84 14.13 4.74
CA THR A 8 20.56 15.19 5.44
C THR A 8 20.77 14.83 6.91
N ALA A 9 21.80 15.39 7.56
CA ALA A 9 22.00 15.22 9.01
C ALA A 9 20.78 15.64 9.85
N ALA A 10 20.03 16.65 9.40
CA ALA A 10 18.80 17.07 10.06
C ALA A 10 17.68 16.02 9.91
N ALA A 11 17.54 15.42 8.73
CA ALA A 11 16.59 14.35 8.50
C ALA A 11 16.93 13.10 9.34
N LEU A 12 18.20 12.70 9.38
CA LEU A 12 18.66 11.57 10.20
C LEU A 12 18.39 11.79 11.70
N ALA A 13 18.62 13.02 12.19
CA ALA A 13 18.32 13.39 13.57
C ALA A 13 16.82 13.31 13.87
N ALA A 14 15.97 13.79 12.94
CA ALA A 14 14.52 13.76 13.08
C ALA A 14 13.94 12.33 13.05
N LEU A 15 14.56 11.42 12.29
CA LEU A 15 14.15 10.02 12.24
C LEU A 15 14.43 9.24 13.54
N ALA A 16 15.26 9.79 14.44
CA ALA A 16 15.58 9.21 15.74
C ALA A 16 15.96 7.71 15.68
N LEU A 17 16.69 7.32 14.64
CA LEU A 17 17.03 5.92 14.39
C LEU A 17 17.94 5.34 15.49
N PRO A 18 17.81 4.04 15.80
CA PRO A 18 18.67 3.40 16.79
C PRO A 18 20.14 3.45 16.36
N GLY A 19 21.01 3.81 17.28
CA GLY A 19 22.44 4.00 17.02
C GLY A 19 22.81 5.33 16.36
N LEU A 20 21.84 6.20 16.03
CA LEU A 20 22.08 7.57 15.59
C LEU A 20 21.73 8.59 16.69
N PRO A 21 22.51 9.69 16.79
CA PRO A 21 22.14 10.81 17.64
C PRO A 21 20.85 11.50 17.16
N ARG A 22 20.08 12.06 18.10
CA ARG A 22 18.82 12.77 17.84
C ARG A 22 18.99 14.26 17.50
N SER A 23 20.21 14.74 17.37
CA SER A 23 20.49 16.14 17.04
C SER A 23 21.40 16.25 15.82
N LYS A 24 21.08 17.21 14.92
CA LYS A 24 21.90 17.53 13.74
C LYS A 24 23.41 17.68 14.05
N PRO A 25 23.84 18.46 15.06
CA PRO A 25 25.27 18.60 15.35
C PRO A 25 25.93 17.29 15.79
N ALA A 26 25.22 16.45 16.56
CA ALA A 26 25.77 15.17 17.00
C ALA A 26 25.85 14.16 15.84
N VAL A 27 24.92 14.18 14.89
CA VAL A 27 25.01 13.38 13.65
C VAL A 27 26.21 13.82 12.82
N ILE A 28 26.48 15.13 12.71
CA ILE A 28 27.69 15.63 12.02
C ILE A 28 28.96 15.18 12.74
N ALA A 29 28.99 15.22 14.08
CA ALA A 29 30.13 14.75 14.86
C ALA A 29 30.36 13.23 14.66
N LEU A 30 29.30 12.43 14.63
CA LEU A 30 29.35 11.02 14.25
C LEU A 30 29.90 10.82 12.83
N ALA A 31 29.41 11.59 11.86
CA ALA A 31 29.89 11.46 10.48
C ALA A 31 31.38 11.77 10.35
N LYS A 32 31.88 12.75 11.12
CA LYS A 32 33.31 13.07 11.19
C LYS A 32 34.11 11.95 11.85
N ARG A 33 33.67 11.46 13.01
CA ARG A 33 34.39 10.40 13.76
C ARG A 33 34.46 9.08 12.99
N ALA A 34 33.44 8.78 12.20
CA ALA A 34 33.32 7.56 11.42
C ALA A 34 33.84 7.71 9.98
N GLY A 35 34.40 8.88 9.62
CA GLY A 35 35.01 9.08 8.30
C GLY A 35 34.04 9.08 7.12
N TRP A 36 32.75 9.38 7.34
CA TRP A 36 31.72 9.31 6.30
C TRP A 36 31.96 10.26 5.12
N GLN A 37 32.70 11.35 5.37
CA GLN A 37 33.00 12.40 4.40
C GLN A 37 34.40 12.24 3.77
N HIS A 38 34.89 11.02 3.62
CA HIS A 38 36.17 10.77 2.95
C HIS A 38 36.12 11.27 1.48
N PRO A 39 37.11 12.02 0.98
CA PRO A 39 37.07 12.60 -0.37
C PRO A 39 36.78 11.58 -1.48
N GLU A 40 37.40 10.41 -1.41
CA GLU A 40 37.22 9.32 -2.38
C GLU A 40 35.81 8.67 -2.35
N ALA A 41 35.04 8.94 -1.29
CA ALA A 41 33.69 8.42 -1.13
C ALA A 41 32.61 9.43 -1.54
N GLU A 42 33.00 10.62 -2.03
CA GLU A 42 32.06 11.62 -2.55
C GLU A 42 31.27 11.04 -3.75
N GLY A 43 29.96 11.24 -3.76
CA GLY A 43 29.04 10.66 -4.74
C GLY A 43 28.57 9.24 -4.42
N ARG A 44 29.28 8.48 -3.56
CA ARG A 44 28.91 7.11 -3.17
C ARG A 44 28.37 7.01 -1.74
N LEU A 45 29.08 7.54 -0.75
CA LEU A 45 28.69 7.47 0.67
C LEU A 45 28.19 8.82 1.21
N TRP A 46 28.69 9.91 0.65
CA TRP A 46 28.24 11.26 0.96
C TRP A 46 28.23 12.10 -0.31
N ARG A 47 27.42 13.16 -0.33
CA ARG A 47 27.43 14.12 -1.44
C ARG A 47 27.08 15.50 -0.95
N ARG A 48 27.47 16.52 -1.70
CA ARG A 48 26.99 17.89 -1.49
C ARG A 48 25.51 17.98 -1.89
N ARG A 49 24.70 18.58 -1.01
CA ARG A 49 23.28 18.81 -1.25
C ARG A 49 23.11 19.82 -2.39
N ARG A 50 22.34 19.44 -3.43
CA ARG A 50 21.90 20.37 -4.47
C ARG A 50 20.75 21.23 -3.90
N GLY A 51 21.07 22.39 -3.34
CA GLY A 51 20.09 23.32 -2.78
C GLY A 51 20.70 24.59 -2.19
N ARG A 52 19.85 25.55 -1.81
CA ARG A 52 20.26 26.83 -1.21
C ARG A 52 20.79 26.60 0.22
N GLY A 53 21.97 27.14 0.53
CA GLY A 53 22.54 27.13 1.89
C GLY A 53 23.66 26.11 2.14
N GLY A 54 24.08 25.33 1.14
CA GLY A 54 25.13 24.33 1.30
C GLY A 54 24.75 23.22 2.30
N GLY A 55 25.50 22.12 2.29
CA GLY A 55 25.27 21.00 3.19
C GLY A 55 25.62 19.68 2.56
N VAL A 56 25.70 18.65 3.39
CA VAL A 56 26.03 17.29 2.97
C VAL A 56 24.85 16.36 3.22
N GLU A 57 24.68 15.43 2.30
CA GLU A 57 23.76 14.30 2.40
C GLU A 57 24.58 13.02 2.53
N TYR A 58 24.05 12.06 3.28
CA TYR A 58 24.66 10.77 3.55
C TYR A 58 23.80 9.68 2.93
N HIS A 59 24.46 8.70 2.31
CA HIS A 59 23.81 7.52 1.78
C HIS A 59 23.37 6.58 2.90
N CYS A 60 22.27 5.85 2.73
CA CYS A 60 21.75 4.93 3.75
C CYS A 60 22.78 3.85 4.17
N SER A 61 23.66 3.42 3.27
CA SER A 61 24.69 2.39 3.52
C SER A 61 25.79 2.84 4.49
N VAL A 62 25.97 4.14 4.72
CA VAL A 62 27.00 4.64 5.64
C VAL A 62 26.52 4.67 7.10
N LEU A 63 25.21 4.51 7.31
CA LEU A 63 24.58 4.54 8.62
C LEU A 63 24.91 3.27 9.42
N PRO A 64 24.81 3.29 10.76
CA PRO A 64 24.93 2.08 11.58
C PRO A 64 23.95 0.99 11.14
N ALA A 65 24.34 -0.28 11.25
CA ALA A 65 23.51 -1.42 10.84
C ALA A 65 22.10 -1.42 11.46
N ALA A 66 22.00 -1.01 12.73
CA ALA A 66 20.72 -0.85 13.41
C ALA A 66 19.80 0.18 12.73
N ALA A 67 20.36 1.31 12.28
CA ALA A 67 19.62 2.33 11.55
C ALA A 67 19.22 1.85 10.14
N GLN A 68 20.12 1.13 9.45
CA GLN A 68 19.82 0.53 8.14
C GLN A 68 18.65 -0.45 8.22
N ALA A 69 18.64 -1.31 9.24
CA ALA A 69 17.58 -2.30 9.45
C ALA A 69 16.21 -1.65 9.71
N VAL A 70 16.15 -0.50 10.39
CA VAL A 70 14.91 0.25 10.57
C VAL A 70 14.47 0.90 9.26
N LEU A 71 15.38 1.55 8.53
CA LEU A 71 15.06 2.16 7.23
C LEU A 71 14.53 1.13 6.21
N ALA A 72 15.12 -0.06 6.17
CA ALA A 72 14.66 -1.16 5.31
C ALA A 72 13.23 -1.65 5.69
N ARG A 73 12.91 -1.70 6.98
CA ARG A 73 11.54 -2.03 7.42
C ARG A 73 10.54 -0.94 7.06
N MET A 74 10.92 0.34 7.22
CA MET A 74 10.07 1.47 6.86
C MET A 74 9.81 1.55 5.36
N SER A 75 10.80 1.22 4.52
CA SER A 75 10.61 1.19 3.07
C SER A 75 9.71 0.02 2.63
N ALA A 76 9.84 -1.15 3.26
CA ALA A 76 8.97 -2.30 3.01
C ALA A 76 7.52 -2.03 3.45
N ALA A 77 7.32 -1.44 4.63
CA ALA A 77 5.99 -1.07 5.12
C ALA A 77 5.32 -0.01 4.22
N GLY A 78 6.07 1.02 3.80
CA GLY A 78 5.56 2.03 2.88
C GLY A 78 5.35 1.56 1.43
N ALA A 79 5.83 0.35 1.08
CA ALA A 79 5.48 -0.32 -0.17
C ALA A 79 4.15 -1.08 -0.06
N ALA A 80 3.91 -1.74 1.08
CA ALA A 80 2.65 -2.43 1.35
C ALA A 80 1.46 -1.47 1.49
N GLU A 81 1.68 -0.28 2.05
CA GLU A 81 0.64 0.76 2.22
C GLU A 81 0.39 1.57 0.92
N GLY A 82 1.25 1.42 -0.08
CA GLY A 82 1.22 2.17 -1.33
C GLY A 82 0.42 1.53 -2.46
N ASP A 83 -0.07 0.30 -2.30
CA ASP A 83 -0.71 -0.42 -3.40
C ASP A 83 -2.25 -0.41 -3.31
N GLY A 84 -2.81 0.77 -3.06
CA GLY A 84 -4.26 0.98 -3.15
C GLY A 84 -4.82 0.61 -4.54
N ARG A 85 -3.98 0.61 -5.57
CA ARG A 85 -4.33 0.16 -6.93
C ARG A 85 -4.47 -1.36 -7.00
N ALA A 86 -3.53 -2.15 -6.47
CA ALA A 86 -3.69 -3.60 -6.42
C ALA A 86 -4.82 -4.00 -5.48
N ALA A 87 -5.00 -3.31 -4.35
CA ALA A 87 -6.15 -3.52 -3.48
C ALA A 87 -7.48 -3.27 -4.22
N LEU A 88 -7.57 -2.19 -5.00
CA LEU A 88 -8.75 -1.89 -5.83
C LEU A 88 -8.94 -2.94 -6.94
N LEU A 89 -7.86 -3.35 -7.62
CA LEU A 89 -7.92 -4.37 -8.67
C LEU A 89 -8.32 -5.74 -8.11
N ALA A 90 -7.84 -6.11 -6.93
CA ALA A 90 -8.23 -7.35 -6.25
C ALA A 90 -9.71 -7.31 -5.83
N LEU A 91 -10.19 -6.17 -5.32
CA LEU A 91 -11.61 -5.97 -5.00
C LEU A 91 -12.49 -6.10 -6.26
N LEU A 92 -12.08 -5.50 -7.38
CA LEU A 92 -12.79 -5.57 -8.65
C LEU A 92 -12.75 -6.98 -9.26
N ALA A 93 -11.63 -7.69 -9.15
CA ALA A 93 -11.49 -9.06 -9.64
C ALA A 93 -12.31 -10.08 -8.82
N ALA A 94 -12.62 -9.76 -7.56
CA ALA A 94 -13.49 -10.57 -6.71
C ALA A 94 -14.99 -10.38 -7.04
N VAL A 95 -15.35 -9.40 -7.87
CA VAL A 95 -16.72 -9.22 -8.35
C VAL A 95 -16.94 -10.11 -9.56
N ASP A 96 -17.87 -11.06 -9.46
CA ASP A 96 -18.37 -11.79 -10.62
C ASP A 96 -19.29 -10.87 -11.44
N LEU A 97 -18.68 -10.18 -12.40
CA LEU A 97 -19.39 -9.20 -13.23
C LEU A 97 -20.48 -9.87 -14.08
N GLU A 98 -20.27 -11.12 -14.51
CA GLU A 98 -21.24 -11.86 -15.32
C GLU A 98 -22.48 -12.19 -14.50
N ALA A 99 -22.29 -12.74 -13.30
CA ALA A 99 -23.39 -13.04 -12.39
C ALA A 99 -24.14 -11.76 -11.96
N LEU A 100 -23.43 -10.64 -11.76
CA LEU A 100 -24.06 -9.36 -11.40
C LEU A 100 -24.92 -8.80 -12.54
N VAL A 101 -24.42 -8.87 -13.78
CA VAL A 101 -25.17 -8.44 -14.98
C VAL A 101 -26.39 -9.34 -15.20
N ALA A 102 -26.24 -10.65 -15.03
CA ALA A 102 -27.34 -11.61 -15.12
C ALA A 102 -28.43 -11.35 -14.07
N ALA A 103 -28.04 -11.20 -12.80
CA ALA A 103 -28.96 -10.84 -11.70
C ALA A 103 -29.71 -9.53 -12.00
N HIS A 104 -29.03 -8.55 -12.59
CA HIS A 104 -29.63 -7.28 -12.96
C HIS A 104 -30.66 -7.41 -14.08
N ALA A 105 -30.33 -8.17 -15.14
CA ALA A 105 -31.24 -8.43 -16.25
C ALA A 105 -32.50 -9.20 -15.79
N ILE A 106 -32.33 -10.24 -14.97
CA ILE A 106 -33.42 -11.04 -14.40
C ILE A 106 -34.31 -10.17 -13.51
N ALA A 107 -33.73 -9.35 -12.63
CA ALA A 107 -34.49 -8.45 -11.76
C ALA A 107 -35.41 -7.50 -12.57
N ARG A 108 -34.90 -6.92 -13.66
CA ARG A 108 -35.70 -6.05 -14.55
C ARG A 108 -36.81 -6.83 -15.25
N GLN A 109 -36.50 -8.02 -15.78
CA GLN A 109 -37.47 -8.83 -16.50
C GLN A 109 -38.64 -9.24 -15.59
N VAL A 110 -38.36 -9.82 -14.44
CA VAL A 110 -39.40 -10.25 -13.48
C VAL A 110 -40.26 -9.07 -13.03
N HIS A 111 -39.64 -7.89 -12.80
CA HIS A 111 -40.41 -6.70 -12.43
C HIS A 111 -41.36 -6.25 -13.54
N ARG A 112 -40.89 -6.21 -14.79
CA ARG A 112 -41.74 -5.84 -15.94
C ARG A 112 -42.91 -6.81 -16.11
N GLU A 113 -42.65 -8.11 -16.06
CA GLU A 113 -43.68 -9.13 -16.20
C GLU A 113 -44.72 -9.07 -15.07
N ARG A 114 -44.28 -8.85 -13.82
CA ARG A 114 -45.16 -8.83 -12.66
C ARG A 114 -45.97 -7.53 -12.52
N PHE A 115 -45.38 -6.40 -12.88
CA PHE A 115 -45.95 -5.08 -12.58
C PHE A 115 -46.30 -4.25 -13.82
N GLY A 116 -45.99 -4.72 -15.03
CA GLY A 116 -46.28 -4.03 -16.29
C GLY A 116 -45.54 -2.70 -16.48
N ARG A 117 -44.48 -2.45 -15.70
CA ARG A 117 -43.72 -1.19 -15.72
C ARG A 117 -42.25 -1.39 -15.36
N GLU A 118 -41.44 -0.42 -15.73
CA GLU A 118 -40.02 -0.39 -15.40
C GLU A 118 -39.79 -0.15 -13.90
N PRO A 119 -38.87 -0.88 -13.24
CA PRO A 119 -38.50 -0.63 -11.85
C PRO A 119 -37.77 0.71 -11.69
N ASP A 120 -38.02 1.38 -10.57
CA ASP A 120 -37.16 2.48 -10.13
C ASP A 120 -35.75 1.97 -9.75
N ALA A 121 -34.77 2.87 -9.78
CA ALA A 121 -33.37 2.52 -9.58
C ALA A 121 -33.10 1.93 -8.18
N ALA A 122 -33.82 2.35 -7.14
CA ALA A 122 -33.62 1.84 -5.78
C ALA A 122 -34.17 0.42 -5.64
N ARG A 123 -35.33 0.15 -6.23
CA ARG A 123 -35.95 -1.17 -6.28
C ARG A 123 -35.11 -2.15 -7.09
N LEU A 124 -34.64 -1.72 -8.26
CA LEU A 124 -33.79 -2.54 -9.11
C LEU A 124 -32.50 -2.96 -8.39
N ARG A 125 -31.81 -2.02 -7.73
CA ARG A 125 -30.63 -2.33 -6.92
C ARG A 125 -30.88 -3.38 -5.84
N ARG A 126 -31.99 -3.25 -5.08
CA ARG A 126 -32.35 -4.22 -4.04
C ARG A 126 -32.59 -5.62 -4.60
N TRP A 127 -33.28 -5.72 -5.72
CA TRP A 127 -33.61 -7.01 -6.35
C TRP A 127 -32.38 -7.65 -7.00
N THR A 128 -31.52 -6.87 -7.66
CA THR A 128 -30.24 -7.34 -8.19
C THR A 128 -29.36 -7.90 -7.07
N ALA A 129 -29.25 -7.20 -5.93
CA ALA A 129 -28.45 -7.68 -4.80
C ALA A 129 -28.98 -9.00 -4.22
N ALA A 130 -30.31 -9.13 -4.05
CA ALA A 130 -30.93 -10.36 -3.58
C ALA A 130 -30.70 -11.53 -4.54
N LEU A 131 -30.87 -11.32 -5.85
CA LEU A 131 -30.65 -12.36 -6.87
C LEU A 131 -29.18 -12.71 -7.04
N TYR A 132 -28.27 -11.74 -6.97
CA TYR A 132 -26.83 -11.99 -7.02
C TYR A 132 -26.40 -12.85 -5.82
N GLY A 133 -26.94 -12.60 -4.63
CA GLY A 133 -26.74 -13.47 -3.46
C GLY A 133 -27.13 -14.92 -3.75
N VAL A 134 -28.32 -15.15 -4.33
CA VAL A 134 -28.79 -16.50 -4.68
C VAL A 134 -27.94 -17.17 -5.78
N LEU A 135 -27.46 -16.41 -6.78
CA LEU A 135 -26.65 -16.95 -7.88
C LEU A 135 -25.21 -17.26 -7.46
N CYS A 136 -24.66 -16.52 -6.50
CA CYS A 136 -23.28 -16.65 -6.03
C CYS A 136 -23.15 -17.44 -4.72
N GLU A 137 -24.24 -17.72 -4.01
CA GLU A 137 -24.26 -18.75 -2.97
C GLU A 137 -23.90 -20.08 -3.62
N THR A 138 -22.64 -20.51 -3.47
CA THR A 138 -22.24 -21.89 -3.77
C THR A 138 -23.13 -22.79 -2.92
N PRO A 139 -23.82 -23.79 -3.50
CA PRO A 139 -24.49 -24.79 -2.68
C PRO A 139 -23.42 -25.37 -1.75
N ALA A 140 -23.59 -25.16 -0.44
CA ALA A 140 -22.75 -25.79 0.55
C ALA A 140 -22.69 -27.28 0.23
N ASP A 141 -21.48 -27.81 0.13
CA ASP A 141 -21.17 -29.15 -0.37
C ASP A 141 -22.24 -30.16 0.05
N GLY A 142 -22.85 -30.80 -0.95
CA GLY A 142 -23.75 -31.92 -0.74
C GLY A 142 -22.99 -33.10 -0.16
N GLU A 143 -22.91 -33.18 1.17
CA GLU A 143 -22.43 -34.34 1.89
C GLU A 143 -23.56 -34.95 2.72
N GLY A 144 -24.13 -36.03 2.16
CA GLY A 144 -24.69 -37.16 2.92
C GLY A 144 -26.11 -37.05 3.49
N ALA A 145 -27.08 -37.67 2.81
CA ALA A 145 -27.66 -38.92 3.32
C ALA A 145 -28.73 -39.48 2.36
N ALA A 146 -28.31 -40.43 1.53
CA ALA A 146 -29.16 -41.59 1.27
C ALA A 146 -29.18 -42.42 2.56
N GLY A 147 -30.36 -42.72 3.09
CA GLY A 147 -30.51 -43.65 4.21
C GLY A 147 -31.67 -43.35 5.16
N CYS A 148 -32.89 -43.70 4.75
CA CYS A 148 -33.85 -44.59 5.45
C CYS A 148 -35.23 -44.48 4.78
#